data_AF-A0A1C3EB42-F1
#
_entry.id   AF-A0A1C3EB42-F1
#
_cell.length_a   1.000
_cell.length_b   1.000
_cell.length_c   1.000
_cell.angle_alpha   90.00
_cell.angle_beta   90.00
_cell.angle_gamma   90.00
#
_symmetry.space_group_name_H-M   'P 1'
#
loop_
_entity.id
_entity.type
_entity.pdbx_description
1 polymer ?
#
loop_
_entity_poly.entity_id
_entity_poly.type
_entity_poly.pdbx_seq_one_letter_code
_entity_poly.pdbx_strand_id
1 'polypeptide(L)'
;MCHQNNPDLQLWLREAKVLQKRAKSTSLSRSLPVLRRLLNTKVLTNLSLIELKNNTSIIQRKHLLQMLAAENGARSWADFKQQVVTAPEGSILPNSIELRDAGYPVLWFPNATEATAYKDNHGGKVVKLGSQAAVIPQNWKS
;
A
#
# COMPACT_ATOMS: atom_id res chain seq x y z
N MET A 1 10.23 -27.02 -2.69
CA MET A 1 11.14 -25.84 -2.78
C MET A 1 10.53 -24.70 -1.98
N CYS A 2 11.16 -24.35 -0.87
CA CYS A 2 10.62 -23.41 0.11
C CYS A 2 10.81 -21.95 -0.34
N HIS A 3 9.73 -21.27 -0.71
CA HIS A 3 9.69 -19.81 -0.95
C HIS A 3 9.86 -18.99 0.36
N GLN A 4 10.78 -19.36 1.25
CA GLN A 4 10.82 -18.84 2.63
C GLN A 4 11.62 -17.54 2.80
N ASN A 5 12.47 -17.15 1.85
CA ASN A 5 13.39 -16.02 2.03
C ASN A 5 13.25 -14.94 0.94
N ASN A 6 12.05 -14.62 0.46
CA ASN A 6 11.88 -13.39 -0.34
C ASN A 6 11.71 -12.19 0.62
N PRO A 7 12.69 -11.26 0.68
CA PRO A 7 12.67 -10.14 1.62
C PRO A 7 11.50 -9.18 1.36
N ASP A 8 11.17 -8.92 0.09
CA ASP A 8 10.05 -8.05 -0.29
C ASP A 8 8.71 -8.62 0.17
N LEU A 9 8.51 -9.93 0.04
CA LEU A 9 7.32 -10.60 0.56
C LEU A 9 7.20 -10.42 2.08
N GLN A 10 8.31 -10.46 2.82
CA GLN A 10 8.29 -10.19 4.26
C GLN A 10 7.91 -8.74 4.58
N LEU A 11 8.30 -7.77 3.75
CA LEU A 11 7.88 -6.38 3.88
C LEU A 11 6.36 -6.24 3.71
N TRP A 12 5.76 -6.88 2.69
CA TRP A 12 4.31 -6.88 2.49
C TRP A 12 3.55 -7.55 3.64
N LEU A 13 4.07 -8.68 4.14
CA LEU A 13 3.51 -9.34 5.32
C LEU A 13 3.58 -8.41 6.54
N ARG A 14 4.69 -7.73 6.76
CA ARG A 14 4.86 -6.77 7.86
C ARG A 14 3.90 -5.60 7.72
N GLU A 15 3.74 -5.05 6.52
CA GLU A 15 2.80 -3.95 6.25
C GLU A 15 1.37 -4.35 6.62
N ALA A 16 0.91 -5.54 6.21
CA ALA A 16 -0.42 -6.03 6.58
C ALA A 16 -0.59 -6.17 8.11
N LYS A 17 0.46 -6.57 8.84
CA LYS A 17 0.43 -6.63 10.31
C LYS A 17 0.32 -5.23 10.94
N VAL A 18 1.07 -4.25 10.41
CA VAL A 18 1.00 -2.86 10.86
C VAL A 18 -0.38 -2.27 10.60
N LEU A 19 -0.95 -2.50 9.41
CA LEU A 19 -2.29 -2.05 9.04
C LEU A 19 -3.36 -2.68 9.91
N GLN A 20 -3.26 -3.96 10.23
CA GLN A 20 -4.17 -4.61 11.17
C GLN A 20 -4.13 -3.96 12.56
N LYS A 21 -2.93 -3.66 13.08
CA LYS A 21 -2.78 -2.95 14.36
C LYS A 21 -3.39 -1.53 14.30
N ARG A 22 -3.21 -0.82 13.18
CA ARG A 22 -3.80 0.51 12.96
C ARG A 22 -5.32 0.47 12.89
N ALA A 23 -5.90 -0.50 12.16
CA ALA A 23 -7.34 -0.68 12.05
C ALA A 23 -8.02 -0.90 13.41
N LYS A 24 -7.37 -1.65 14.30
CA LYS A 24 -7.84 -1.93 15.67
C LYS A 24 -7.50 -0.84 16.69
N SER A 25 -6.89 0.27 16.26
CA SER A 25 -6.54 1.35 17.17
C SER A 25 -7.79 2.12 17.63
N THR A 26 -7.76 2.60 18.87
CA THR A 26 -8.74 3.54 19.40
C THR A 26 -8.61 4.93 18.77
N SER A 27 -7.41 5.28 18.29
CA SER A 27 -7.14 6.55 17.62
C SER A 27 -7.77 6.60 16.22
N LEU A 28 -8.71 7.53 16.02
CA LEU A 28 -9.40 7.72 14.74
C LEU A 28 -8.45 8.05 13.60
N SER A 29 -7.45 8.90 13.84
CA SER A 29 -6.44 9.26 12.84
C SER A 29 -5.61 8.07 12.37
N ARG A 30 -5.50 7.01 13.18
CA ARG A 30 -4.82 5.76 12.82
C ARG A 30 -5.76 4.73 12.20
N SER A 31 -6.98 4.59 12.75
CA SER A 31 -7.92 3.55 12.30
C SER A 31 -8.64 3.93 11.00
N LEU A 32 -9.18 5.15 10.92
CA LEU A 32 -10.06 5.56 9.81
C LEU A 32 -9.42 5.42 8.42
N PRO A 33 -8.14 5.78 8.19
CA PRO A 33 -7.52 5.60 6.88
C PRO A 33 -7.53 4.14 6.42
N VAL A 34 -7.29 3.18 7.34
CA VAL A 34 -7.29 1.75 7.01
C VAL A 34 -8.71 1.25 6.74
N LEU A 35 -9.68 1.68 7.55
CA LEU A 35 -11.08 1.29 7.36
C LEU A 35 -11.64 1.80 6.03
N ARG A 36 -11.34 3.04 5.65
CA ARG A 36 -11.73 3.62 4.36
C ARG A 36 -11.11 2.86 3.18
N ARG A 37 -9.85 2.44 3.28
CA ARG A 37 -9.19 1.61 2.26
C ARG A 37 -9.88 0.25 2.09
N LEU A 38 -10.26 -0.41 3.19
CA LEU A 38 -11.00 -1.67 3.16
C LEU A 38 -12.36 -1.55 2.45
N LEU A 39 -13.08 -0.44 2.68
CA LEU A 39 -14.36 -0.18 2.03
C LEU A 39 -14.20 0.13 0.55
N ASN A 40 -13.22 0.97 0.19
CA ASN A 40 -12.98 1.36 -1.20
C ASN A 40 -12.58 0.15 -2.07
N THR A 41 -11.82 -0.78 -1.50
CA THR A 41 -11.41 -2.03 -2.18
C THR A 41 -12.47 -3.12 -2.18
N LYS A 42 -13.61 -2.91 -1.50
CA LYS A 42 -14.73 -3.86 -1.41
C LYS A 42 -14.33 -5.26 -0.91
N VAL A 43 -13.26 -5.37 -0.13
CA VAL A 43 -12.80 -6.65 0.45
C VAL A 43 -13.76 -7.15 1.53
N LEU A 44 -14.36 -6.21 2.26
CA LEU A 44 -15.46 -6.47 3.17
C LEU A 44 -16.70 -5.81 2.58
N THR A 45 -17.66 -6.62 2.16
CA THR A 45 -18.92 -6.16 1.59
C THR A 45 -19.98 -6.02 2.69
N ASN A 46 -21.02 -5.23 2.41
CA ASN A 46 -22.20 -5.06 3.28
C ASN A 46 -21.90 -4.52 4.68
N LEU A 47 -20.81 -3.76 4.85
CA LEU A 47 -20.50 -3.07 6.10
C LEU A 47 -20.27 -1.58 5.83
N SER A 48 -20.87 -0.74 6.66
CA SER A 48 -20.59 0.69 6.71
C SER A 48 -19.30 0.98 7.51
N LEU A 49 -18.78 2.20 7.35
CA LEU A 49 -17.62 2.65 8.11
C LEU A 49 -17.84 2.62 9.63
N ILE A 50 -19.06 2.94 10.08
CA ILE A 50 -19.43 2.96 11.50
C ILE A 50 -19.45 1.53 12.04
N GLU A 51 -20.10 0.61 11.34
CA GLU A 51 -20.15 -0.82 11.73
C GLU A 51 -18.74 -1.42 11.77
N LEU A 52 -17.90 -1.10 10.78
CA LEU A 52 -16.53 -1.59 10.74
C LEU A 52 -15.66 -1.02 11.86
N LYS A 53 -15.90 0.24 12.26
CA LYS A 53 -15.21 0.87 13.40
C LYS A 53 -15.65 0.30 14.74
N ASN A 54 -16.92 -0.06 14.88
CA ASN A 54 -17.46 -0.68 16.07
C ASN A 54 -17.07 -2.16 16.18
N ASN A 55 -16.91 -2.85 15.05
CA ASN A 55 -16.60 -4.27 14.98
C ASN A 55 -15.24 -4.57 14.33
N THR A 56 -14.17 -3.92 14.80
CA THR A 56 -12.82 -4.11 14.24
C THR A 56 -12.25 -5.52 14.45
N SER A 57 -12.89 -6.38 15.26
CA SER A 57 -12.48 -7.76 15.48
C SER A 57 -12.65 -8.62 14.21
N ILE A 58 -13.61 -8.28 13.34
CA ILE A 58 -13.82 -8.93 12.03
C ILE A 58 -12.63 -8.73 11.07
N ILE A 59 -11.81 -7.71 11.32
CA ILE A 59 -10.67 -7.35 10.46
C ILE A 59 -9.51 -8.31 10.74
N GLN A 60 -9.39 -9.31 9.86
CA GLN A 60 -8.32 -10.29 9.84
C GLN A 60 -7.22 -9.90 8.85
N ARG A 61 -6.00 -10.40 9.08
CA ARG A 61 -4.83 -10.12 8.24
C ARG A 61 -5.04 -10.46 6.77
N LYS A 62 -5.83 -11.50 6.47
CA LYS A 62 -6.20 -11.88 5.09
C LYS A 62 -6.95 -10.77 4.35
N HIS A 63 -7.80 -10.00 5.05
CA HIS A 63 -8.52 -8.88 4.44
C HIS A 63 -7.55 -7.73 4.09
N LEU A 64 -6.56 -7.47 4.94
CA LEU A 64 -5.53 -6.47 4.65
C LEU A 64 -4.65 -6.89 3.47
N LEU A 65 -4.27 -8.17 3.39
CA LEU A 65 -3.49 -8.69 2.27
C LEU A 65 -4.27 -8.61 0.95
N GLN A 66 -5.56 -8.96 0.98
CA GLN A 66 -6.43 -8.83 -0.19
C GLN A 66 -6.63 -7.37 -0.60
N MET A 67 -6.78 -6.46 0.37
CA MET A 67 -6.86 -5.02 0.12
C MET A 67 -5.58 -4.50 -0.54
N LEU A 68 -4.40 -4.88 -0.02
CA LEU A 68 -3.12 -4.50 -0.60
C LEU A 68 -2.96 -5.04 -2.03
N ALA A 69 -3.35 -6.28 -2.28
CA ALA A 69 -3.34 -6.85 -3.63
C ALA A 69 -4.23 -6.04 -4.59
N ALA A 70 -5.47 -5.73 -4.18
CA ALA A 70 -6.40 -4.95 -4.98
C ALA A 70 -5.89 -3.52 -5.29
N GLU A 71 -5.29 -2.85 -4.31
CA GLU A 71 -4.68 -1.53 -4.51
C GLU A 71 -3.49 -1.55 -5.48
N ASN A 72 -2.80 -2.68 -5.59
CA ASN A 72 -1.73 -2.89 -6.56
C ASN A 72 -2.22 -3.47 -7.90
N GLY A 73 -3.55 -3.51 -8.12
CA GLY A 73 -4.15 -3.98 -9.37
C GLY A 73 -4.22 -5.51 -9.53
N ALA A 74 -3.89 -6.27 -8.49
CA ALA A 74 -4.01 -7.72 -8.51
C ALA A 74 -5.42 -8.18 -8.07
N ARG A 75 -5.88 -9.30 -8.64
CA ARG A 75 -7.21 -9.86 -8.35
C ARG A 75 -7.26 -10.53 -6.98
N SER A 76 -6.16 -11.11 -6.55
CA SER A 76 -6.06 -11.81 -5.27
C SER A 76 -4.69 -11.65 -4.63
N TRP A 77 -4.62 -11.89 -3.32
CA TRP A 77 -3.33 -11.99 -2.62
C TRP A 77 -2.42 -13.08 -3.21
N ALA A 78 -2.99 -14.20 -3.69
CA ALA A 78 -2.20 -15.26 -4.30
C ALA A 78 -1.51 -14.79 -5.58
N ASP A 79 -2.24 -14.07 -6.45
CA ASP A 79 -1.70 -13.51 -7.68
C ASP A 79 -0.63 -12.45 -7.39
N PHE A 80 -0.91 -11.56 -6.45
CA PHE A 80 0.02 -10.51 -6.07
C PHE A 80 1.31 -11.08 -5.44
N LYS A 81 1.18 -12.12 -4.59
CA LYS A 81 2.32 -12.83 -4.03
C LYS A 81 3.22 -13.39 -5.13
N GLN A 82 2.65 -13.97 -6.19
CA GLN A 82 3.45 -14.46 -7.32
C GLN A 82 4.18 -13.32 -8.02
N GLN A 83 3.51 -12.20 -8.28
CA GLN A 83 4.14 -11.02 -8.89
C GLN A 83 5.34 -10.51 -8.07
N VAL A 84 5.20 -10.41 -6.74
CA VAL A 84 6.30 -9.98 -5.84
C VAL A 84 7.45 -10.99 -5.86
N VAL A 85 7.15 -12.29 -5.93
CA VAL A 85 8.19 -13.34 -5.92
C VAL A 85 8.95 -13.42 -7.25
N THR A 86 8.29 -13.14 -8.38
CA THR A 86 8.90 -13.21 -9.71
C THR A 86 9.58 -11.91 -10.14
N ALA A 87 9.23 -10.78 -9.52
CA ALA A 87 9.83 -9.50 -9.83
C ALA A 87 11.26 -9.38 -9.27
N PRO A 88 12.12 -8.54 -9.85
CA PRO A 88 13.43 -8.24 -9.28
C PRO A 88 13.32 -7.71 -7.84
N GLU A 89 14.27 -8.07 -6.98
CA GLU A 89 14.30 -7.61 -5.60
C GLU A 89 14.29 -6.06 -5.52
N GLY A 90 13.46 -5.51 -4.64
CA GLY A 90 13.29 -4.06 -4.45
C GLY A 90 12.39 -3.37 -5.47
N SER A 91 11.85 -4.10 -6.45
CA SER A 91 11.01 -3.50 -7.50
C SER A 91 9.57 -3.22 -7.06
N ILE A 92 9.01 -4.07 -6.18
CA ILE A 92 7.63 -3.98 -5.70
C ILE A 92 7.64 -3.91 -4.16
N LEU A 93 7.69 -2.69 -3.63
CA LEU A 93 7.71 -2.46 -2.18
C LEU A 93 6.40 -1.84 -1.69
N PRO A 94 6.04 -2.04 -0.41
CA PRO A 94 4.93 -1.33 0.20
C PRO A 94 5.15 0.18 0.17
N ASN A 95 4.09 0.95 -0.07
CA ASN A 95 4.14 2.41 -0.09
C ASN A 95 4.74 3.02 1.19
N SER A 96 4.60 2.36 2.34
CA SER A 96 5.18 2.82 3.61
C SER A 96 6.71 2.76 3.66
N ILE A 97 7.30 1.88 2.85
CA ILE A 97 8.75 1.77 2.65
C ILE A 97 9.17 2.77 1.57
N GLU A 98 8.49 2.77 0.42
CA GLU A 98 8.74 3.72 -0.67
C GLU A 98 8.75 5.18 -0.18
N LEU A 99 7.74 5.58 0.61
CA LEU A 99 7.65 6.94 1.16
C LEU A 99 8.65 7.24 2.28
N ARG A 100 9.17 6.21 2.96
CA ARG A 100 10.22 6.39 3.98
C ARG A 100 11.57 6.64 3.32
N ASP A 101 11.83 5.90 2.25
CA ASP A 101 13.09 5.98 1.51
C ASP A 101 13.08 7.16 0.53
N ALA A 102 11.89 7.74 0.29
CA ALA A 102 11.72 9.01 -0.37
C ALA A 102 12.36 10.13 0.46
N GLY A 103 13.57 10.54 0.08
CA GLY A 103 14.17 11.78 0.58
C GLY A 103 13.24 12.98 0.41
N TYR A 104 13.55 14.07 1.10
CA TYR A 104 12.82 15.33 0.94
C TYR A 104 13.28 16.06 -0.34
N PRO A 105 12.38 16.69 -1.13
CA PRO A 105 10.92 16.71 -1.02
C PRO A 105 10.21 15.62 -1.83
N VAL A 106 9.10 15.09 -1.29
CA VAL A 106 8.15 14.23 -2.00
C VAL A 106 7.14 15.11 -2.73
N LEU A 107 7.09 15.02 -4.06
CA LEU A 107 6.18 15.82 -4.87
C LEU A 107 4.85 15.11 -5.03
N TRP A 108 3.76 15.74 -4.59
CA TRP A 108 2.42 15.15 -4.59
C TRP A 108 1.61 15.62 -5.79
N PHE A 109 0.95 14.67 -6.44
CA PHE A 109 0.10 14.88 -7.60
C PHE A 109 -1.31 14.33 -7.34
N PRO A 110 -2.33 14.98 -7.90
CA PRO A 110 -3.73 14.58 -7.72
C PRO A 110 -4.05 13.22 -8.37
N ASN A 111 -3.29 12.81 -9.39
CA ASN A 111 -3.46 11.53 -10.07
C ASN A 111 -2.13 10.94 -10.55
N ALA A 112 -2.13 9.64 -10.82
CA ALA A 112 -0.95 8.93 -11.31
C ALA A 112 -0.47 9.39 -12.69
N THR A 113 -1.37 9.91 -13.53
CA THR A 113 -1.03 10.40 -14.86
C THR A 113 -0.14 11.62 -14.78
N GLU A 114 -0.48 12.60 -13.94
CA GLU A 114 0.31 13.81 -13.70
C GLU A 114 1.65 13.48 -13.03
N ALA A 115 1.67 12.56 -12.06
CA ALA A 115 2.93 12.10 -11.47
C ALA A 115 3.83 11.42 -12.51
N THR A 116 3.25 10.64 -13.43
CA THR A 116 4.01 9.98 -14.50
C THR A 116 4.56 11.01 -15.48
N ALA A 117 3.75 12.00 -15.89
CA ALA A 117 4.19 13.09 -16.76
C ALA A 117 5.34 13.91 -16.12
N TYR A 118 5.25 14.19 -14.82
CA TYR A 118 6.35 14.85 -14.11
C TYR A 118 7.62 13.99 -14.09
N LYS A 119 7.49 12.70 -13.78
CA LYS A 119 8.58 11.72 -13.75
C LYS A 119 9.24 11.55 -15.13
N ASP A 120 8.47 11.61 -16.22
CA ASP A 120 9.03 11.52 -17.57
C ASP A 120 9.89 12.74 -17.91
N ASN A 121 9.57 13.92 -17.37
CA ASN A 121 10.33 15.15 -17.58
C ASN A 121 11.51 15.36 -16.60
N HIS A 122 11.41 14.86 -15.36
CA HIS A 122 12.35 15.17 -14.27
C HIS A 122 13.03 13.94 -13.65
N GLY A 123 12.69 12.74 -14.12
CA GLY A 123 13.11 11.48 -13.51
C GLY A 123 12.42 11.19 -12.17
N GLY A 124 12.86 10.13 -11.51
CA GLY A 124 12.31 9.70 -10.22
C GLY A 124 11.42 8.46 -10.28
N LYS A 125 10.78 8.16 -9.16
CA LYS A 125 9.89 7.00 -8.99
C LYS A 125 8.50 7.45 -8.58
N VAL A 126 7.48 6.99 -9.32
CA VAL A 126 6.07 7.27 -9.01
C VAL A 126 5.58 6.24 -8.00
N VAL A 127 5.07 6.71 -6.87
CA VAL A 127 4.40 5.91 -5.84
C VAL A 127 2.91 6.23 -5.87
N LYS A 128 2.07 5.24 -6.18
CA LYS A 128 0.62 5.41 -6.23
C LYS A 128 0.01 5.23 -4.84
N LEU A 129 -0.84 6.16 -4.42
CA LEU A 129 -1.54 6.18 -3.14
C LEU A 129 -3.04 6.41 -3.35
N GLY A 130 -3.74 5.33 -3.66
CA GLY A 130 -5.16 5.41 -4.01
C GLY A 130 -5.37 6.19 -5.30
N SER A 131 -6.11 7.30 -5.25
CA SER A 131 -6.30 8.20 -6.39
C SER A 131 -5.12 9.14 -6.62
N GLN A 132 -4.33 9.43 -5.59
CA GLN A 132 -3.19 10.34 -5.66
C GLN A 132 -1.91 9.59 -6.02
N ALA A 133 -0.89 10.33 -6.43
CA ALA A 133 0.43 9.77 -6.65
C ALA A 133 1.51 10.74 -6.17
N ALA A 134 2.66 10.20 -5.80
CA ALA A 134 3.82 10.96 -5.40
C ALA A 134 4.99 10.63 -6.31
N VAL A 135 5.83 11.62 -6.63
CA VAL A 135 7.12 11.40 -7.31
C VAL A 135 8.24 11.59 -6.29
N ILE A 136 9.05 10.54 -6.16
CA ILE A 136 10.29 10.56 -5.41
C ILE A 136 11.41 10.92 -6.38
N PRO A 137 12.06 12.10 -6.26
CA PRO A 137 13.14 12.48 -7.17
C PRO A 137 14.36 11.57 -6.96
N GLN A 138 14.98 11.11 -8.06
CA GLN A 138 16.09 10.15 -8.00
C GLN A 138 17.41 10.79 -7.56
N ASN A 139 17.53 12.12 -7.63
CA ASN A 139 18.71 12.87 -7.20
C ASN A 139 18.31 14.28 -6.76
N TRP A 140 18.30 14.55 -5.46
CA TRP A 140 18.51 15.92 -4.97
C TRP A 140 19.95 16.01 -4.48
N LYS A 141 20.88 16.33 -5.38
CA LYS A 141 22.21 16.76 -4.93
C LYS A 141 22.01 18.09 -4.21
N SER A 142 22.16 18.09 -2.89
CA SER A 142 22.56 19.32 -2.18
C SER A 142 24.00 19.66 -2.54
#